data_AF-A0A4S8PUU4-F1
#
_entry.id   AF-A0A4S8PUU4-F1
#
_cell.length_a   1.000
_cell.length_b   1.000
_cell.length_c   1.000
_cell.angle_alpha   90.00
_cell.angle_beta   90.00
_cell.angle_gamma   90.00
#
_symmetry.space_group_name_H-M   'P 1'
#
loop_
_entity.id
_entity.type
_entity.pdbx_description
1 polymer ?
#
loop_
_entity_poly.entity_id
_entity_poly.type
_entity_poly.pdbx_seq_one_letter_code
_entity_poly.pdbx_strand_id
1 'polypeptide(L)'
;MAISRFLAPPIPRASGSLHAAIRRLEVEDSRLYVGAVNLAWRNWHRQAYGARGRAPYADGYYCCEYCDPMPGRETIELALHRLPRSSARELRRLVAPLDEHFLGRTYPDPHARQGPWWIGRC
;
A
#
# COMPACT_ATOMS: atom_id res chain seq x y z
N MET A 1 26.68 11.70 -12.26
CA MET A 1 25.48 12.10 -11.51
C MET A 1 24.26 11.74 -12.35
N ALA A 2 23.65 10.57 -12.10
CA ALA A 2 22.49 10.09 -12.85
C ALA A 2 21.56 9.37 -11.88
N ILE A 3 20.62 10.10 -11.26
CA ILE A 3 19.55 9.48 -10.49
C ILE A 3 18.47 9.12 -11.52
N SER A 4 18.57 7.91 -12.07
CA SER A 4 17.43 7.28 -12.73
C SER A 4 16.42 6.95 -11.63
N ARG A 5 15.61 7.95 -11.27
CA ARG A 5 14.58 7.87 -10.25
C ARG A 5 13.45 7.05 -10.87
N PHE A 6 13.38 5.77 -10.51
CA PHE A 6 12.31 4.88 -10.94
C PHE A 6 10.95 5.45 -10.49
N LEU A 7 10.32 6.27 -11.34
CA LEU A 7 8.93 6.63 -11.19
C LEU A 7 8.14 5.33 -11.35
N ALA A 8 7.60 4.83 -10.23
CA ALA A 8 6.66 3.74 -10.28
C ALA A 8 5.54 4.09 -11.29
N PRO A 9 5.16 3.17 -12.19
CA PRO A 9 4.12 3.44 -13.18
C PRO A 9 2.84 3.91 -12.49
N PRO A 10 2.04 4.75 -13.16
CA PRO A 10 0.81 5.29 -12.59
C PRO A 10 -0.12 4.17 -12.15
N ILE A 11 -0.90 4.44 -11.11
CA ILE A 11 -1.98 3.54 -10.64
C ILE A 11 -2.91 3.24 -11.83
N PRO A 12 -3.09 1.97 -12.22
CA PRO A 12 -3.98 1.61 -13.32
C PRO A 12 -5.40 2.12 -13.07
N ARG A 13 -6.05 2.62 -14.12
CA ARG A 13 -7.45 3.12 -14.11
C ARG A 13 -7.71 4.34 -13.24
N ALA A 14 -6.68 4.95 -12.66
CA ALA A 14 -6.79 6.25 -12.02
C ALA A 14 -7.01 7.34 -13.08
N SER A 15 -7.87 8.30 -12.75
CA SER A 15 -8.12 9.47 -13.57
C SER A 15 -6.92 10.40 -13.61
N GLY A 16 -6.85 11.24 -14.65
CA GLY A 16 -5.84 12.30 -14.72
C GLY A 16 -5.92 13.29 -13.54
N SER A 17 -7.12 13.56 -13.04
CA SER A 17 -7.33 14.44 -11.88
C SER A 17 -6.86 13.78 -10.57
N LEU A 18 -7.02 12.47 -10.40
CA LEU A 18 -6.41 11.74 -9.29
C LEU A 18 -4.88 11.80 -9.36
N HIS A 19 -4.27 11.57 -10.53
CA HIS A 19 -2.82 11.68 -10.67
C HIS A 19 -2.28 13.08 -10.42
N ALA A 20 -2.99 14.11 -10.88
CA ALA A 20 -2.62 15.51 -10.60
C ALA A 20 -2.70 15.82 -9.09
N ALA A 21 -3.74 15.35 -8.40
CA ALA A 21 -3.90 15.53 -6.96
C ALA A 21 -2.82 14.78 -6.16
N ILE A 22 -2.51 13.54 -6.54
CA ILE A 22 -1.41 12.76 -5.96
C ILE A 22 -0.08 13.51 -6.15
N ARG A 23 0.20 13.96 -7.37
CA ARG A 23 1.45 14.67 -7.66
C ARG A 23 1.59 15.95 -6.85
N ARG A 24 0.50 16.71 -6.68
CA ARG A 24 0.49 17.90 -5.83
C ARG A 24 0.79 17.54 -4.38
N LEU A 25 0.08 16.54 -3.85
CA LEU A 25 0.30 16.04 -2.49
C LEU A 25 1.75 15.60 -2.25
N GLU A 26 2.34 14.84 -3.19
CA GLU A 26 3.72 14.35 -3.09
C GLU A 26 4.78 15.46 -3.15
N VAL A 27 4.44 16.64 -3.67
CA VAL A 27 5.31 17.81 -3.69
C VAL A 27 5.15 18.65 -2.42
N GLU A 28 3.93 18.74 -1.89
CA GLU A 28 3.60 19.60 -0.75
C GLU A 28 3.83 18.94 0.62
N ASP A 29 3.74 17.61 0.70
CA ASP A 29 3.87 16.86 1.96
C ASP A 29 5.28 16.31 2.13
N SER A 30 6.03 16.83 3.11
CA SER A 30 7.43 16.46 3.37
C SER A 30 7.65 14.98 3.77
N ARG A 31 6.58 14.25 4.11
CA ARG A 31 6.64 12.81 4.42
C ARG A 31 6.60 11.95 3.16
N LEU A 32 6.33 12.55 2.00
CA LEU A 32 6.25 11.87 0.72
C LEU A 32 7.35 12.36 -0.21
N TYR A 33 7.76 11.50 -1.13
CA TYR A 33 8.55 11.89 -2.28
C TYR A 33 7.72 11.68 -3.56
N VAL A 34 8.10 12.35 -4.64
CA VAL A 34 7.44 12.19 -5.95
C VAL A 34 7.49 10.73 -6.40
N GLY A 35 6.31 10.14 -6.62
CA GLY A 35 6.11 8.73 -6.97
C GLY A 35 5.88 7.79 -5.77
N ALA A 36 5.91 8.29 -4.53
CA ALA A 36 5.70 7.49 -3.33
C ALA A 36 4.35 6.75 -3.35
N VAL A 37 3.27 7.41 -3.76
CA VAL A 37 1.92 6.81 -3.76
C VAL A 37 1.80 5.73 -4.84
N ASN A 38 2.39 5.96 -6.02
CA ASN A 38 2.43 4.95 -7.08
C ASN A 38 3.24 3.71 -6.67
N LEU A 39 4.40 3.92 -6.03
CA LEU A 39 5.21 2.81 -5.53
C LEU A 39 4.47 2.05 -4.43
N ALA A 40 3.82 2.78 -3.52
CA ALA A 40 3.03 2.22 -2.45
C ALA A 40 1.88 1.35 -2.96
N TRP A 41 1.13 1.82 -3.96
CA TRP A 41 0.07 1.03 -4.60
C TRP A 41 0.61 -0.25 -5.23
N ARG A 42 1.74 -0.19 -5.95
CA ARG A 42 2.37 -1.39 -6.54
C ARG A 42 2.84 -2.37 -5.49
N ASN A 43 3.42 -1.88 -4.40
CA ASN A 43 3.87 -2.71 -3.28
C ASN A 43 2.67 -3.41 -2.66
N TRP A 44 1.60 -2.67 -2.41
CA TRP A 44 0.37 -3.23 -1.86
C TRP A 44 -0.29 -4.24 -2.80
N HIS A 45 -0.36 -3.95 -4.10
CA HIS A 45 -0.85 -4.91 -5.10
C HIS A 45 -0.01 -6.20 -5.11
N ARG A 46 1.32 -6.09 -5.07
CA ARG A 46 2.20 -7.27 -4.98
C ARG A 46 1.99 -8.07 -3.71
N GLN A 47 1.71 -7.41 -2.60
CA GLN A 47 1.44 -8.09 -1.33
C GLN A 47 0.08 -8.80 -1.35
N ALA A 48 -0.95 -8.12 -1.83
CA ALA A 48 -2.29 -8.69 -1.98
C ALA A 48 -2.30 -9.88 -2.96
N TYR A 49 -1.71 -9.76 -4.14
CA TYR A 49 -1.82 -10.78 -5.23
C TYR A 49 -0.60 -11.69 -5.38
N GLY A 50 0.49 -11.45 -4.65
CA GLY A 50 1.73 -12.21 -4.78
C GLY A 50 1.63 -13.66 -4.28
N ALA A 51 2.67 -14.45 -4.52
CA ALA A 51 2.70 -15.87 -4.13
C ALA A 51 2.73 -16.10 -2.60
N ARG A 52 2.98 -15.06 -1.79
CA ARG A 52 3.28 -15.19 -0.35
C ARG A 52 2.08 -15.49 0.56
N GLY A 53 0.87 -15.06 0.22
CA GLY A 53 -0.32 -15.37 1.05
C GLY A 53 -0.93 -16.75 0.75
N ARG A 54 -0.11 -17.80 0.63
CA ARG A 54 -0.55 -19.20 0.40
C ARG A 54 0.21 -20.25 1.21
N ALA A 55 1.24 -19.88 1.96
CA ALA A 55 1.99 -20.87 2.72
C ALA A 55 1.45 -20.93 4.16
N PRO A 56 0.86 -22.06 4.60
CA PRO A 56 0.94 -22.40 6.00
C PRO A 56 2.43 -22.50 6.33
N TYR A 57 2.93 -21.65 7.21
CA TYR A 57 4.28 -21.76 7.74
C TYR A 57 4.44 -23.15 8.35
N ALA A 58 5.33 -23.97 7.80
CA ALA A 58 5.54 -25.36 8.25
C ALA A 58 6.35 -25.44 9.56
N ASP A 59 6.63 -24.30 10.23
CA ASP A 59 7.79 -24.19 11.10
C ASP A 59 7.55 -23.35 12.38
N GLY A 60 6.33 -22.90 12.67
CA GLY A 60 5.99 -22.31 13.99
C GLY A 60 6.53 -20.90 14.29
N TYR A 61 7.11 -20.19 13.32
CA TYR A 61 7.44 -18.77 13.46
C TYR A 61 6.27 -17.91 12.96
N TYR A 62 5.60 -17.25 13.91
CA TYR A 62 4.62 -16.22 13.63
C TYR A 62 5.22 -15.14 12.73
N CYS A 63 4.43 -14.69 11.75
CA CYS A 63 4.57 -13.46 11.00
C CYS A 63 5.86 -12.69 11.30
N CYS A 64 6.87 -12.87 10.46
CA CYS A 64 8.09 -12.09 10.62
C CYS A 64 7.77 -10.60 10.36
N GLU A 65 7.53 -9.85 11.44
CA GLU A 65 7.28 -8.41 11.49
C GLU A 65 8.38 -7.61 10.74
N TYR A 66 9.59 -8.17 10.66
CA TYR A 66 10.76 -7.57 10.03
C TYR A 66 11.01 -7.99 8.58
N CYS A 67 10.36 -9.04 8.08
CA CYS A 67 10.71 -9.63 6.78
C CYS A 67 9.95 -9.01 5.60
N ASP A 68 8.92 -8.19 5.85
CA ASP A 68 8.29 -7.43 4.76
C ASP A 68 7.51 -6.19 5.27
N PRO A 69 8.14 -5.22 5.97
CA PRO A 69 7.57 -3.89 6.11
C PRO A 69 7.64 -3.23 4.72
N MET A 70 6.75 -3.62 3.83
CA MET A 70 6.52 -2.87 2.61
C MET A 70 5.46 -1.83 2.96
N PRO A 71 5.84 -0.56 3.22
CA PRO A 71 4.97 0.48 3.80
C PRO A 71 3.89 0.98 2.83
N GLY A 72 3.50 0.14 1.86
CA GLY A 72 2.56 0.47 0.81
C GLY A 72 1.21 0.89 1.38
N ARG A 73 0.61 0.06 2.26
CA ARG A 73 -0.69 0.39 2.82
C ARG A 73 -0.67 1.60 3.75
N GLU A 74 0.40 1.77 4.52
CA GLU A 74 0.65 2.94 5.38
C GLU A 74 0.71 4.24 4.55
N THR A 75 1.50 4.22 3.47
CA THR A 75 1.65 5.37 2.56
C THR A 75 0.34 5.70 1.83
N ILE A 76 -0.43 4.67 1.46
CA ILE A 76 -1.77 4.84 0.88
C ILE A 76 -2.72 5.45 1.90
N GLU A 77 -2.72 4.99 3.16
CA GLU A 77 -3.58 5.56 4.21
C GLU A 77 -3.26 7.03 4.44
N LEU A 78 -1.98 7.36 4.51
CA LEU A 78 -1.52 8.73 4.59
C LEU A 78 -2.08 9.59 3.43
N ALA A 79 -1.98 9.08 2.20
CA ALA A 79 -2.53 9.78 1.04
C ALA A 79 -4.05 9.94 1.11
N LEU A 80 -4.77 8.91 1.55
CA LEU A 80 -6.23 8.94 1.72
C LEU A 80 -6.71 10.00 2.71
N HIS A 81 -5.92 10.29 3.74
CA HIS A 81 -6.22 11.33 4.72
C HIS A 81 -5.89 12.75 4.24
N ARG A 82 -4.97 12.91 3.29
CA ARG A 82 -4.47 14.23 2.86
C ARG A 82 -4.98 14.66 1.49
N LEU A 83 -5.49 13.75 0.68
CA LEU A 83 -6.08 14.06 -0.62
C LEU A 83 -7.41 14.82 -0.49
N PRO A 84 -7.75 15.68 -1.48
CA PRO A 84 -9.09 16.21 -1.62
C PRO A 84 -10.15 15.10 -1.63
N ARG A 85 -11.34 15.37 -1.07
CA ARG A 85 -12.40 14.36 -0.84
C ARG A 85 -12.75 13.52 -2.09
N SER A 86 -12.80 14.14 -3.27
CA SER A 86 -13.10 13.45 -4.53
C SER A 86 -11.98 12.48 -4.94
N SER A 87 -10.73 12.94 -4.94
CA SER A 87 -9.54 12.14 -5.23
C SER A 87 -9.35 11.03 -4.20
N ALA A 88 -9.55 11.30 -2.92
CA ALA A 88 -9.51 10.30 -1.86
C ALA A 88 -10.57 9.20 -2.09
N ARG A 89 -11.81 9.58 -2.47
CA ARG A 89 -12.87 8.60 -2.79
C ARG A 89 -12.49 7.73 -4.00
N GLU A 90 -11.86 8.30 -5.01
CA GLU A 90 -11.37 7.54 -6.14
C GLU A 90 -10.26 6.57 -5.74
N LEU A 91 -9.26 7.04 -4.99
CA LEU A 91 -8.18 6.18 -4.50
C LEU A 91 -8.72 5.03 -3.63
N ARG A 92 -9.69 5.29 -2.74
CA ARG A 92 -10.33 4.21 -1.95
C ARG A 92 -10.94 3.14 -2.86
N ARG A 93 -11.63 3.51 -3.94
CA ARG A 93 -12.22 2.55 -4.88
C ARG A 93 -11.16 1.69 -5.58
N LEU A 94 -9.97 2.24 -5.83
CA LEU A 94 -8.87 1.50 -6.47
C LEU A 94 -8.10 0.61 -5.49
N VAL A 95 -8.16 0.92 -4.19
CA VAL A 95 -7.45 0.19 -3.12
C VAL A 95 -8.34 -0.91 -2.52
N ALA A 96 -9.66 -0.69 -2.44
CA ALA A 96 -10.58 -1.64 -1.79
C ALA A 96 -10.47 -3.08 -2.33
N PRO A 97 -10.38 -3.35 -3.66
CA PRO A 97 -10.20 -4.71 -4.16
C PRO A 97 -8.84 -5.34 -3.78
N LEU A 98 -7.83 -4.53 -3.50
CA LEU A 98 -6.54 -5.02 -2.98
C LEU A 98 -6.68 -5.38 -1.51
N ASP A 99 -7.32 -4.52 -0.71
CA ASP A 99 -7.59 -4.73 0.71
C ASP A 99 -8.44 -6.00 0.93
N GLU A 100 -9.52 -6.15 0.16
CA GLU A 100 -10.39 -7.34 0.20
C GLU A 100 -9.64 -8.63 -0.17
N HIS A 101 -8.84 -8.59 -1.24
CA HIS A 101 -8.09 -9.77 -1.66
C HIS A 101 -7.01 -10.15 -0.64
N PHE A 102 -6.33 -9.16 -0.06
CA PHE A 102 -5.36 -9.37 1.01
C PHE A 102 -6.02 -9.98 2.25
N LEU A 103 -7.15 -9.45 2.70
CA LEU A 103 -7.88 -9.98 3.86
C LEU A 103 -8.42 -11.40 3.61
N GLY A 104 -8.91 -11.69 2.40
CA GLY A 104 -9.48 -13.00 2.07
C GLY A 104 -8.46 -14.15 2.02
N ARG A 105 -7.16 -13.82 1.98
CA ARG A 105 -6.08 -14.81 1.87
C ARG A 105 -5.10 -14.82 3.05
N THR A 106 -5.25 -13.87 3.98
CA THR A 106 -4.40 -13.75 5.16
C THR A 106 -5.20 -14.02 6.41
N TYR A 107 -4.57 -14.70 7.36
CA TYR A 107 -5.07 -14.96 8.69
C TYR A 107 -4.62 -13.85 9.67
N PRO A 108 -5.41 -13.59 10.73
CA PRO A 108 -4.95 -12.78 11.84
C PRO A 108 -3.78 -13.45 12.57
N ASP A 109 -2.72 -12.70 12.85
CA ASP A 109 -1.65 -13.11 13.74
C ASP A 109 -2.07 -12.89 15.21
N PRO A 110 -2.18 -13.95 16.02
CA PRO A 110 -2.59 -13.82 17.43
C PRO A 110 -1.55 -13.09 18.31
N HIS A 111 -0.30 -12.96 17.86
CA HIS A 111 0.76 -12.29 18.62
C HIS A 111 1.07 -10.88 18.11
N ALA A 112 0.35 -10.43 17.07
CA ALA A 112 0.55 -9.09 16.56
C ALA A 112 0.19 -8.03 17.60
N ARG A 113 1.04 -6.99 17.69
CA ARG A 113 0.76 -5.81 18.49
C ARG A 113 -0.47 -5.08 17.95
N GLN A 114 -1.19 -4.36 18.81
CA GLN A 114 -2.28 -3.49 18.38
C GLN A 114 -1.79 -2.46 17.34
N GLY A 115 -2.54 -2.29 16.26
CA GLY A 115 -2.20 -1.39 15.17
C GLY A 115 -3.27 -1.36 14.08
N PRO A 116 -3.00 -0.67 12.96
CA PRO A 116 -3.86 -0.75 11.77
C PRO A 116 -4.13 -2.20 11.35
N TRP A 117 -5.31 -2.46 10.79
CA TRP A 117 -5.78 -3.83 10.52
C TRP A 117 -4.92 -4.64 9.54
N TRP A 118 -4.10 -3.97 8.72
CA TRP A 118 -3.15 -4.60 7.80
C TRP A 118 -1.86 -5.04 8.51
N ILE A 119 -1.60 -4.54 9.72
CA ILE A 119 -0.57 -5.05 10.61
C ILE A 119 -1.12 -6.32 11.28
N GLY A 120 -0.29 -7.37 11.35
CA GLY A 120 -0.71 -8.65 11.95
C GLY A 120 -1.56 -9.52 11.03
N ARG A 121 -1.30 -9.47 9.72
CA ARG A 121 -1.97 -10.31 8.72
C ARG A 121 -0.94 -11.12 7.94
N CYS A 122 -1.10 -12.45 7.96
CA CYS A 122 -0.32 -13.45 7.23
C CYS A 122 -1.27 -14.57 6.79
#